data_AF-G4WV68-F1
#
_entry.id   AF-G4WV68-F1
#
_cell.length_a   1.000
_cell.length_b   1.000
_cell.length_c   1.000
_cell.angle_alpha   90.00
_cell.angle_beta   90.00
_cell.angle_gamma   90.00
#
_symmetry.space_group_name_H-M   'P 1'
#
loop_
_entity.id
_entity.type
_entity.pdbx_description
1 polymer ?
#
loop_
_entity_poly.entity_id
_entity_poly.type
_entity_poly.pdbx_seq_one_letter_code
_entity_poly.pdbx_strand_id
1 'polypeptide(L)' 'MAKKSAASKGKRKVHKVMKEHKEGTLKSGSGKKVKSRKQAVAIALSEARKSGAKIPRKKKTS' A
#
# COMPACT_ATOMS: atom_id res chain seq x y z
N MET A 1 -4.82 27.29 -1.08
CA MET A 1 -4.69 25.99 -0.37
C MET A 1 -3.99 24.99 -1.30
N ALA A 2 -2.79 24.51 -0.95
CA ALA A 2 -2.08 23.52 -1.74
C ALA A 2 -2.93 22.25 -1.87
N LYS A 3 -3.35 21.92 -3.09
CA LYS A 3 -4.17 20.75 -3.41
C LYS A 3 -3.37 19.52 -2.97
N LYS A 4 -3.72 18.92 -1.82
CA LYS A 4 -3.12 17.70 -1.28
C LYS A 4 -3.39 16.58 -2.30
N SER A 5 -2.52 16.52 -3.30
CA SER A 5 -2.72 15.78 -4.53
C SER A 5 -2.90 14.30 -4.20
N ALA A 6 -3.73 13.59 -4.95
CA ALA A 6 -4.00 12.17 -4.73
C ALA A 6 -2.70 11.33 -4.62
N ALA A 7 -1.60 11.81 -5.20
CA ALA A 7 -0.26 11.26 -5.04
C ALA A 7 0.25 11.27 -3.58
N SER A 8 0.04 12.36 -2.83
CA SER A 8 0.45 12.47 -1.42
C SER A 8 -0.27 11.49 -0.49
N LYS A 9 -1.57 11.24 -0.73
CA LYS A 9 -2.37 10.28 0.03
C LYS A 9 -1.85 8.85 -0.17
N GLY A 10 -1.54 8.50 -1.42
CA GLY A 10 -0.96 7.19 -1.75
C GLY A 10 0.41 6.99 -1.11
N LYS A 11 1.32 7.98 -1.23
CA LYS A 11 2.66 7.92 -0.63
C LYS A 11 2.60 7.71 0.88
N ARG A 12 1.70 8.41 1.60
CA ARG A 12 1.53 8.25 3.05
C ARG A 12 1.05 6.85 3.44
N LYS A 13 0.12 6.27 2.68
CA LYS A 13 -0.37 4.90 2.92
C LYS A 13 0.72 3.87 2.67
N VAL A 14 1.44 4.00 1.56
CA VAL A 14 2.57 3.12 1.25
C VAL A 14 3.62 3.19 2.34
N HIS A 15 4.01 4.39 2.77
CA HIS A 15 4.98 4.56 3.85
C HIS A 15 4.52 3.90 5.16
N LYS A 16 3.24 4.07 5.54
CA LYS A 16 2.67 3.45 6.75
C LYS A 16 2.79 1.92 6.69
N VAL A 17 2.33 1.30 5.61
CA VAL A 17 2.35 -0.17 5.45
C VAL A 17 3.79 -0.70 5.45
N MET A 18 4.70 0.00 4.77
CA MET A 18 6.11 -0.41 4.73
C MET A 18 6.82 -0.25 6.09
N LYS A 19 6.41 0.74 6.89
CA LYS A 19 6.86 0.90 8.27
C LYS A 19 6.38 -0.24 9.15
N GLU A 20 5.08 -0.59 9.11
CA GLU A 20 4.52 -1.74 9.83
C GLU A 20 5.18 -3.07 9.42
N HIS A 21 5.53 -3.23 8.15
CA HIS A 21 6.31 -4.38 7.70
C HIS A 21 7.72 -4.39 8.29
N LYS A 22 8.41 -3.25 8.30
CA LYS A 22 9.75 -3.12 8.90
C LYS A 22 9.74 -3.41 10.41
N GLU A 23 8.65 -3.06 11.08
CA GLU A 23 8.40 -3.34 12.50
C GLU A 23 7.91 -4.79 12.76
N GLY A 24 7.63 -5.57 11.72
CA GLY A 24 7.15 -6.96 11.86
C GLY A 24 5.70 -7.08 12.36
N THR A 25 4.95 -5.99 12.33
CA THR A 25 3.56 -5.89 12.80
C THR A 25 2.53 -6.01 11.68
N LEU A 26 2.95 -5.85 10.42
CA LEU A 26 2.06 -5.94 9.26
C LEU A 26 1.42 -7.33 9.16
N LYS A 27 0.08 -7.35 9.14
CA LYS A 27 -0.74 -8.57 8.93
C LYS A 27 -1.43 -8.52 7.58
N SER A 28 -1.61 -9.71 7.01
CA SER A 28 -2.45 -9.93 5.84
C SER A 28 -3.93 -9.96 6.22
N GLY A 29 -4.82 -9.91 5.22
CA GLY A 29 -6.27 -10.03 5.44
C GLY A 29 -6.70 -11.34 6.11
N SER A 30 -5.86 -12.39 6.07
CA SER A 30 -6.10 -13.65 6.77
C SER A 30 -5.51 -13.68 8.20
N GLY A 31 -5.07 -12.55 8.74
CA GLY A 31 -4.48 -12.44 10.09
C GLY A 31 -3.02 -12.90 10.22
N LYS A 32 -2.45 -13.54 9.19
CA LYS A 32 -1.06 -14.01 9.18
C LYS A 32 -0.10 -12.83 9.01
N LYS A 33 1.04 -12.84 9.72
CA LYS A 33 2.13 -11.86 9.56
C LYS A 33 2.69 -11.91 8.14
N VAL A 34 2.96 -10.74 7.56
CA VAL A 34 3.55 -10.61 6.23
C VAL A 34 5.06 -10.84 6.34
N LYS A 35 5.55 -11.89 5.68
CA LYS A 35 6.98 -12.25 5.69
C LYS A 35 7.76 -11.71 4.51
N SER A 36 7.08 -11.37 3.40
CA SER A 36 7.74 -10.97 2.16
C SER A 36 7.49 -9.50 1.84
N ARG A 37 8.57 -8.80 1.46
CA ARG A 37 8.51 -7.40 1.03
C ARG A 37 7.62 -7.21 -0.21
N LYS A 38 7.63 -8.17 -1.14
CA LYS A 38 6.75 -8.16 -2.33
C LYS A 38 5.28 -8.13 -1.94
N GLN A 39 4.89 -8.93 -0.93
CA GLN A 39 3.53 -8.94 -0.42
C GLN A 39 3.18 -7.64 0.33
N ALA A 40 4.10 -7.08 1.11
CA ALA A 40 3.91 -5.78 1.75
C ALA A 40 3.66 -4.67 0.74
N VAL A 41 4.43 -4.64 -0.36
CA VAL A 41 4.24 -3.69 -1.46
C VAL A 41 2.87 -3.88 -2.12
N ALA A 42 2.42 -5.13 -2.34
CA ALA A 42 1.10 -5.40 -2.89
C ALA A 42 -0.03 -4.86 -1.99
N ILE A 43 0.09 -5.04 -0.68
CA ILE A 43 -0.87 -4.50 0.32
C ILE A 43 -0.82 -2.96 0.29
N ALA A 44 0.37 -2.37 0.33
CA ALA A 44 0.59 -0.93 0.29
C ALA A 44 -0.07 -0.27 -0.93
N LEU A 45 0.11 -0.83 -2.12
CA LEU A 45 -0.51 -0.35 -3.35
C LEU A 45 -2.04 -0.54 -3.34
N SER A 46 -2.52 -1.65 -2.76
CA SER A 46 -3.96 -1.92 -2.62
C SER A 46 -4.64 -0.91 -1.69
N GLU A 47 -4.08 -0.67 -0.50
CA GLU A 47 -4.59 0.31 0.45
C GLU A 47 -4.56 1.74 -0.10
N ALA A 48 -3.47 2.09 -0.77
CA ALA A 48 -3.34 3.40 -1.38
C ALA A 48 -4.42 3.62 -2.45
N ARG A 49 -4.72 2.63 -3.29
CA ARG A 49 -5.86 2.71 -4.24
C ARG A 49 -7.20 2.84 -3.52
N LYS A 50 -7.45 2.04 -2.47
CA LYS A 50 -8.69 2.14 -1.67
C LYS A 50 -8.87 3.53 -1.05
N SER A 51 -7.78 4.23 -0.73
CA SER A 51 -7.82 5.60 -0.20
C SER A 51 -8.07 6.69 -1.26
N GLY A 52 -8.33 6.31 -2.52
CA GLY A 52 -8.55 7.24 -3.64
C GLY A 52 -7.26 7.77 -4.27
N ALA A 53 -6.10 7.15 -3.99
CA ALA A 53 -4.87 7.50 -4.70
C ALA A 53 -4.92 7.00 -6.15
N LYS A 54 -4.52 7.86 -7.09
CA LYS A 54 -4.40 7.52 -8.52
C LYS A 54 -3.15 6.65 -8.73
N ILE A 55 -3.26 5.35 -8.46
CA ILE A 55 -2.18 4.37 -8.66
C ILE A 55 -2.59 3.41 -9.78
N PRO A 56 -1.81 3.29 -10.85
CA PRO A 56 -2.12 2.39 -11.95
C PRO A 56 -2.20 0.93 -11.46
N ARG A 57 -3.14 0.19 -12.03
CA ARG A 57 -3.22 -1.26 -11.88
C ARG A 57 -2.30 -1.89 -12.92
N LYS A 58 -1.65 -2.99 -12.56
CA LYS A 58 -0.94 -3.80 -13.55
C LYS A 58 -1.99 -4.27 -14.57
N LYS A 59 -1.75 -4.05 -15.87
CA LYS A 59 -2.60 -4.59 -16.92
C LYS A 59 -2.58 -6.12 -16.79
N LYS A 60 -3.77 -6.75 -16.79
CA LYS A 60 -3.84 -8.20 -16.93
C LYS A 60 -3.48 -8.50 -18.38
N THR A 61 -2.35 -9.14 -18.62
CA THR A 61 -2.09 -9.82 -19.89
C THR A 61 -2.86 -11.12 -19.79
N SER A 62 -3.97 -11.20 -20.53
CA SER A 62 -4.71 -12.43 -20.78
C SER A 62 -3.85 -13.42 -21.55
#